data_AF-A0A0E3WUC2-F1
#
_entry.id   AF-A0A0E3WUC2-F1
#
_cell.length_a   1.000
_cell.length_b   1.000
_cell.length_c   1.000
_cell.angle_alpha   90.00
_cell.angle_beta   90.00
_cell.angle_gamma   90.00
#
_symmetry.space_group_name_H-M   'P 1'
#
loop_
_entity.id
_entity.type
_entity.pdbx_description
1 polymer ?
#
loop_
_entity_poly.entity_id
_entity_poly.type
_entity_poly.pdbx_seq_one_letter_code
_entity_poly.pdbx_strand_id
1 'polypeptide(L)'
;MGVVGAWIKVLTGFFILGATFILNQPIFDFLFALGTAMGGNAAHTAETLDGELRYLPVIMSLSLILWGFLEATRSENSSFWK
;
A
#
# COMPACT_ATOMS: atom_id res chain seq x y z
N MET A 1 -4.16 9.39 -24.90
CA MET A 1 -3.09 9.55 -23.88
C MET A 1 -3.57 9.43 -22.42
N GLY A 2 -4.87 9.53 -22.11
CA GLY A 2 -5.39 9.46 -20.73
C GLY A 2 -5.14 8.12 -20.03
N VAL A 3 -5.32 6.99 -20.72
CA VAL A 3 -5.08 5.64 -20.18
C VAL A 3 -3.62 5.45 -19.78
N VAL A 4 -2.69 5.86 -20.64
CA VAL A 4 -1.24 5.79 -20.35
C VAL A 4 -0.90 6.63 -19.11
N GLY A 5 -1.48 7.82 -19.00
CA GLY A 5 -1.31 8.68 -17.82
C GLY A 5 -1.87 8.07 -16.52
N ALA A 6 -3.02 7.38 -16.60
CA ALA A 6 -3.59 6.68 -15.45
C ALA A 6 -2.68 5.55 -14.96
N TRP A 7 -2.14 4.74 -15.87
CA TRP A 7 -1.23 3.65 -15.51
C TRP A 7 0.13 4.13 -15.01
N ILE A 8 0.64 5.26 -15.50
CA ILE A 8 1.85 5.89 -14.92
C ILE A 8 1.61 6.26 -13.45
N LYS A 9 0.45 6.84 -13.12
CA LYS A 9 0.10 7.17 -11.72
C LYS A 9 0.00 5.92 -10.84
N VAL A 10 -0.54 4.82 -11.36
CA VAL A 10 -0.59 3.53 -10.65
C VAL A 10 0.82 3.00 -10.37
N LEU A 11 1.72 3.05 -11.36
CA LEU A 11 3.12 2.63 -11.21
C LEU A 11 3.86 3.50 -10.18
N THR A 12 3.66 4.82 -10.21
CA THR A 12 4.20 5.72 -9.18
C THR A 12 3.60 5.40 -7.80
N GLY A 13 2.32 5.07 -7.73
CA GLY A 13 1.66 4.63 -6.50
C GLY A 13 2.30 3.38 -5.90
N PHE A 14 2.60 2.37 -6.72
CA PHE A 14 3.33 1.17 -6.27
C PHE A 14 4.73 1.48 -5.78
N PHE A 15 5.44 2.37 -6.47
CA PHE A 15 6.77 2.80 -6.04
C PHE A 15 6.74 3.47 -4.66
N ILE A 16 5.79 4.38 -4.43
CA ILE A 16 5.62 5.06 -3.14
C ILE A 16 5.23 4.06 -2.04
N LEU A 17 4.34 3.11 -2.33
CA LEU A 17 3.96 2.05 -1.40
C LEU A 17 5.17 1.21 -0.99
N GLY A 18 5.95 0.72 -1.96
CA GLY A 18 7.16 -0.04 -1.70
C GLY A 18 8.20 0.76 -0.89
N ALA A 19 8.44 2.02 -1.27
CA ALA A 19 9.36 2.90 -0.55
C ALA A 19 8.90 3.15 0.88
N THR A 20 7.61 3.35 1.12
CA THR A 20 7.05 3.63 2.45
C THR A 20 7.22 2.42 3.38
N PHE A 21 7.01 1.20 2.89
CA PHE A 21 7.22 -0.01 3.68
C PHE A 21 8.70 -0.23 3.98
N ILE A 22 9.59 -0.13 2.98
CA ILE A 22 11.04 -0.33 3.17
C ILE A 22 11.62 0.70 4.15
N LEU A 23 11.25 1.98 4.01
CA LEU A 23 11.82 3.05 4.84
C LEU A 23 11.30 3.00 6.28
N ASN A 24 10.06 2.55 6.50
CA ASN A 24 9.48 2.45 7.84
C ASN A 24 9.75 1.11 8.53
N GLN A 25 10.24 0.09 7.81
CA GLN A 25 10.52 -1.24 8.36
C GLN A 25 11.40 -1.21 9.63
N PRO A 26 12.51 -0.45 9.69
CA PRO A 26 13.34 -0.38 10.89
C PRO A 26 12.60 0.20 12.12
N ILE A 27 11.66 1.12 11.89
CA ILE A 27 10.86 1.71 12.96
C ILE A 27 9.88 0.67 13.50
N PHE A 28 9.22 -0.07 12.61
CA PHE A 28 8.31 -1.14 13.01
C PHE A 28 9.04 -2.26 13.76
N ASP A 29 10.20 -2.70 13.26
CA ASP A 29 11.03 -3.74 13.90
C ASP A 29 11.43 -3.32 15.33
N PHE A 30 11.81 -2.05 15.51
CA PHE A 30 12.13 -1.50 16.83
C PHE A 30 10.92 -1.49 17.78
N LEU A 31 9.75 -1.05 17.29
CA LEU A 31 8.53 -1.01 18.08
C LEU A 31 8.04 -2.41 18.48
N PHE A 32 8.16 -3.40 17.59
CA PHE A 32 7.83 -4.79 17.91
C PHE A 32 8.80 -5.39 18.90
N ALA A 33 10.10 -5.17 18.75
CA ALA A 33 11.09 -5.63 19.72
C ALA A 33 10.83 -5.06 21.12
N LEU A 34 10.46 -3.77 21.22
CA LEU A 34 10.04 -3.16 22.48
C LEU A 34 8.77 -3.80 23.04
N GLY A 35 7.74 -4.00 22.21
CA GLY A 35 6.48 -4.64 22.60
C GLY A 35 6.69 -6.05 23.15
N THR A 36 7.55 -6.84 22.50
CA THR A 36 7.93 -8.18 22.96
C THR A 36 8.73 -8.12 24.26
N ALA A 37 9.66 -7.16 24.40
CA ALA A 37 10.46 -6.99 25.61
C ALA A 37 9.63 -6.57 26.84
N MET A 38 8.53 -5.83 26.64
CA MET A 38 7.59 -5.44 27.70
C MET A 38 6.73 -6.60 28.20
N GLY A 39 6.57 -7.65 27.40
CA GLY A 39 5.83 -8.86 27.77
C GLY A 39 4.32 -8.67 27.95
N GLY A 40 3.63 -9.76 28.30
CA GLY A 40 2.19 -9.76 28.60
C GLY A 40 1.34 -9.34 27.40
N ASN A 41 0.39 -8.42 27.62
CA ASN A 41 -0.54 -7.96 26.59
C ASN A 41 0.15 -7.21 25.42
N ALA A 42 1.30 -6.57 25.70
CA ALA A 42 2.05 -5.85 24.67
C ALA A 42 2.71 -6.80 23.66
N ALA A 43 3.20 -7.95 24.11
CA ALA A 43 3.77 -8.98 23.23
C ALA A 43 2.70 -9.58 22.31
N HIS A 44 1.52 -9.90 22.85
CA HIS A 44 0.41 -10.42 22.03
C HIS A 44 -0.11 -9.40 21.00
N THR A 45 -0.16 -8.12 21.40
CA THR A 45 -0.54 -7.03 20.49
C THR A 45 0.49 -6.85 19.37
N ALA A 46 1.79 -6.97 19.68
CA ALA A 46 2.87 -6.90 18.68
C ALA A 46 2.79 -8.03 17.65
N GLU A 47 2.57 -9.28 18.09
CA GLU A 47 2.40 -10.43 17.18
C GLU A 47 1.19 -10.26 16.24
N THR A 48 0.09 -9.71 16.76
CA THR A 48 -1.11 -9.44 15.94
C THR A 48 -0.84 -8.35 14.89
N LEU A 49 -0.15 -7.27 15.29
CA LEU A 49 0.20 -6.16 14.39
C LEU A 49 1.17 -6.56 13.28
N ASP A 50 2.17 -7.40 13.58
CA ASP A 50 3.10 -7.93 12.58
C ASP A 50 2.36 -8.75 11.51
N GLY A 51 1.38 -9.56 11.94
CA GLY A 51 0.49 -10.29 11.03
C GLY A 51 -0.31 -9.37 10.09
N GLU A 52 -0.95 -8.33 10.64
CA GLU A 52 -1.79 -7.40 9.87
C GLU A 52 -0.97 -6.55 8.88
N LEU A 53 0.23 -6.09 9.27
CA LEU A 53 1.11 -5.29 8.41
C LEU A 53 1.62 -6.06 7.19
N ARG A 54 1.62 -7.40 7.24
CA ARG A 54 1.98 -8.23 6.10
C ARG A 54 0.92 -8.23 5.00
N TYR A 55 -0.37 -8.10 5.36
CA TYR A 55 -1.48 -8.15 4.40
C TYR A 55 -1.91 -6.77 3.90
N LEU A 56 -1.69 -5.71 4.68
CA LEU A 56 -2.02 -4.33 4.30
C LEU A 56 -1.48 -3.91 2.91
N PRO A 57 -0.20 -4.13 2.55
CA PRO A 57 0.31 -3.77 1.23
C PRO A 57 -0.46 -4.44 0.09
N VAL A 58 -0.94 -5.66 0.29
CA VAL A 58 -1.68 -6.44 -0.71
C VAL A 58 -3.03 -5.79 -0.99
N ILE A 59 -3.77 -5.43 0.06
CA ILE A 59 -5.10 -4.80 -0.08
C ILE A 59 -4.97 -3.39 -0.68
N MET A 60 -3.96 -2.63 -0.27
CA MET A 60 -3.69 -1.31 -0.85
C MET A 60 -3.29 -1.40 -2.33
N SER A 61 -2.50 -2.41 -2.69
CA SER A 61 -2.10 -2.69 -4.06
C SER A 61 -3.30 -3.03 -4.95
N LEU A 62 -4.21 -3.89 -4.47
CA LEU A 62 -5.45 -4.21 -5.19
C LEU A 62 -6.34 -2.98 -5.40
N SER A 63 -6.43 -2.12 -4.38
CA SER A 63 -7.20 -0.87 -4.46
C SER A 63 -6.63 0.09 -5.51
N LEU A 64 -5.29 0.20 -5.60
CA LEU A 64 -4.60 0.99 -6.61
C LEU A 64 -4.83 0.48 -8.04
N ILE A 65 -4.82 -0.85 -8.23
CA ILE A 65 -5.10 -1.47 -9.52
C ILE A 65 -6.54 -1.18 -9.95
N LEU A 66 -7.51 -1.37 -9.05
CA LEU A 66 -8.93 -1.09 -9.31
C LEU A 66 -9.15 0.38 -9.66
N TRP A 67 -8.54 1.29 -8.93
CA TRP A 67 -8.57 2.72 -9.25
C TRP A 67 -7.96 3.01 -10.63
N GLY A 68 -6.83 2.37 -10.96
CA GLY A 68 -6.21 2.46 -12.28
C GLY A 68 -7.14 2.08 -13.42
N PHE A 69 -7.88 0.98 -13.27
CA PHE A 69 -8.88 0.53 -14.26
C PHE A 69 -10.04 1.52 -14.40
N LEU A 70 -10.56 2.06 -13.30
CA LEU A 70 -11.64 3.05 -13.31
C LEU A 70 -11.21 4.37 -13.95
N GLU A 71 -10.00 4.84 -13.65
CA GLU A 71 -9.47 6.08 -14.21
C GLU A 71 -9.16 5.94 -15.71
N ALA A 72 -8.60 4.79 -16.11
CA ALA A 72 -8.36 4.47 -17.51
C ALA A 72 -9.67 4.52 -18.32
N THR A 73 -10.72 3.85 -17.87
CA THR A 73 -12.03 3.81 -18.54
C THR A 73 -12.73 5.16 -18.59
N ARG A 74 -12.66 5.98 -17.52
CA ARG A 74 -13.17 7.37 -17.55
C ARG A 74 -12.43 8.23 -18.56
N SER A 75 -11.11 8.09 -18.64
CA SER A 75 -10.28 8.89 -19.53
C SER A 75 -10.49 8.54 -21.02
N GLU A 76 -10.76 7.28 -21.33
CA GLU A 76 -11.09 6.81 -22.68
C GLU A 76 -12.47 7.30 -23.13
N ASN A 77 -13.47 7.24 -22.25
CA ASN A 77 -14.83 7.70 -22.58
C ASN A 77 -14.87 9.22 -22.88
N SER A 78 -13.99 10.00 -22.24
CA SER A 78 -13.82 11.44 -22.55
C SER A 78 -13.11 11.72 -23.88
N SER A 79 -12.35 10.75 -24.39
CA SER A 79 -11.60 10.84 -25.65
C SER A 79 -12.45 10.51 -26.86
N PHE A 80 -13.57 9.81 -26.70
CA PHE A 80 -14.46 9.44 -27.81
C PHE A 80 -15.32 10.62 -28.29
N TRP A 81 -15.40 11.70 -27.50
CA TRP A 81 -16.17 12.91 -27.77
C TRP A 81 -15.31 14.13 -28.13
N LYS A 82 -14.05 13.92 -28.49
CA LYS A 82 -13.13 14.92 -29.06
C LYS A 82 -12.50 14.37 -30.34
#